data_AF-A0A371QYC1-F1
#
_entry.id   AF-A0A371QYC1-F1
#
_cell.length_a   1.000
_cell.length_b   1.000
_cell.length_c   1.000
_cell.angle_alpha   90.00
_cell.angle_beta   90.00
_cell.angle_gamma   90.00
#
_symmetry.space_group_name_H-M   'P 1'
#
loop_
_entity.id
_entity.type
_entity.pdbx_description
1 polymer ?
#
loop_
_entity_poly.entity_id
_entity_poly.type
_entity_poly.pdbx_seq_one_letter_code
_entity_poly.pdbx_strand_id
1 'polypeptide(L)'
;MRALVRLWELLLERFHLKEFLEHPVPRYSNINPLYWFGDVAAVSFFLLALTGFFLALLYTPGVQVTEIPTSALMPWDRLYLHGEEVPPTLKATQSYVSAYTIVYLTPFGFVLRQFHLWAAYLMIFAALVHFFAKFVLGSYKRKGGGALWLLGVLLGFLTINQAVLGYILPLHLDGILALMIGLNLFRYFDYIGIPMGGTIIALLGSNYPTDAVVKIVYVAHILIVPAIILILLGLKIQGILYGGVSPPPVKNEEIRRKMVEDKEPFYPHRFALMVGQVFLQISLLLLLVAFFPLPLLEPWAPGETVPSGVRPPWPVMWYYTYVKMIDPFISVGLPIVLVLFALVVPLLDRKGGVSISERWFWILIAIIYMAIIGYGTVLGFIIDIPKQITPFTRIAVPPESAVPYITTPSPIG
;
A
#
# COMPACT_ATOMS: atom_id res chain seq x y z
N MET A 1 0.29 12.10 -44.14
CA MET A 1 0.04 13.30 -43.32
C MET A 1 -1.45 13.63 -43.17
N ARG A 2 -2.21 13.89 -44.25
CA ARG A 2 -3.66 14.20 -44.17
C ARG A 2 -4.52 13.13 -43.47
N ALA A 3 -4.24 11.85 -43.69
CA ALA A 3 -4.96 10.77 -43.01
C ALA A 3 -4.72 10.74 -41.49
N LEU A 4 -3.48 11.04 -41.05
CA LEU A 4 -3.12 11.11 -39.63
C LEU A 4 -3.77 12.32 -38.95
N VAL A 5 -3.82 13.47 -39.63
CA VAL A 5 -4.51 14.68 -39.13
C VAL A 5 -6.01 14.43 -39.00
N ARG A 6 -6.65 13.82 -40.00
CA ARG A 6 -8.07 13.46 -39.92
C ARG A 6 -8.34 12.45 -38.81
N LEU A 7 -7.48 11.44 -38.65
CA LEU A 7 -7.60 10.47 -37.56
C LEU A 7 -7.47 11.17 -36.20
N TRP A 8 -6.53 12.11 -36.07
CA TRP A 8 -6.34 12.90 -34.86
C TRP A 8 -7.55 13.77 -34.54
N GLU A 9 -8.10 14.49 -35.53
CA GLU A 9 -9.32 15.29 -35.38
C GLU A 9 -10.51 14.42 -34.97
N LEU A 10 -10.68 13.27 -35.62
CA LEU A 10 -11.73 12.29 -35.27
C LEU A 10 -11.58 11.81 -33.82
N LEU A 11 -10.36 11.55 -33.35
CA LEU A 11 -10.12 11.14 -31.96
C LEU A 11 -10.41 12.28 -30.98
N LEU A 12 -9.98 13.51 -31.29
CA LEU A 12 -10.23 14.68 -30.46
C LEU A 12 -11.73 14.94 -30.30
N GLU A 13 -12.48 14.85 -31.39
CA GLU A 13 -13.92 15.06 -31.41
C GLU A 13 -14.65 13.93 -30.69
N ARG A 14 -14.36 12.67 -31.01
CA ARG A 14 -15.07 11.50 -30.48
C ARG A 14 -14.91 11.33 -28.97
N PHE A 15 -13.74 11.68 -28.44
CA PHE A 15 -13.40 11.51 -27.02
C PHE A 15 -13.42 12.82 -26.24
N HIS A 16 -13.84 13.93 -26.85
CA HIS A 16 -13.85 15.27 -26.23
C HIS A 16 -12.49 15.67 -25.61
N LEU A 17 -11.38 15.19 -26.19
CA LEU A 17 -10.04 15.37 -25.62
C LEU A 17 -9.57 16.82 -25.67
N LYS A 18 -10.17 17.64 -26.55
CA LYS A 18 -9.81 19.06 -26.66
C LYS A 18 -10.00 19.79 -25.32
N GLU A 19 -11.12 19.56 -24.63
CA GLU A 19 -11.41 20.18 -23.34
C GLU A 19 -10.39 19.78 -22.26
N PHE A 20 -9.95 18.52 -22.30
CA PHE A 20 -8.91 18.03 -21.41
C PHE A 20 -7.53 18.63 -21.72
N LEU A 21 -7.14 18.69 -23.00
CA LEU A 21 -5.85 19.24 -23.43
C LEU A 21 -5.75 20.75 -23.20
N GLU A 22 -6.86 21.47 -23.32
CA GLU A 22 -6.94 22.91 -23.07
C GLU A 22 -7.23 23.25 -21.59
N HIS A 23 -7.37 22.24 -20.72
CA HIS A 23 -7.68 22.45 -19.31
C HIS A 23 -6.61 23.33 -18.64
N PRO A 24 -7.00 24.42 -17.96
CA PRO A 24 -6.04 25.39 -17.44
C PRO A 24 -5.41 24.90 -16.12
N VAL A 25 -4.09 24.71 -16.13
CA VAL A 25 -3.30 24.22 -15.00
C VAL A 25 -2.41 25.34 -14.44
N PRO A 26 -2.39 25.58 -13.12
CA PRO A 26 -1.52 26.61 -12.54
C PRO A 26 -0.03 26.30 -12.72
N ARG A 27 0.76 27.28 -13.16
CA ARG A 27 2.18 27.07 -13.51
C ARG A 27 3.05 26.60 -12.35
N TYR A 28 2.78 27.07 -11.13
CA TYR A 28 3.51 26.62 -9.93
C TYR A 28 3.39 25.11 -9.70
N SER A 29 2.26 24.50 -10.09
CA SER A 29 2.05 23.06 -9.94
C SER A 29 2.87 22.25 -10.94
N ASN A 30 3.29 22.86 -12.04
CA ASN A 30 4.15 22.27 -13.07
C ASN A 30 5.64 22.37 -12.75
N ILE A 31 6.02 23.13 -11.71
CA ILE A 31 7.43 23.37 -11.36
C ILE A 31 7.76 22.71 -10.02
N ASN A 32 6.81 22.68 -9.08
CA ASN A 32 7.05 22.17 -7.74
C ASN A 32 6.77 20.65 -7.64
N PRO A 33 7.79 19.80 -7.35
CA PRO A 33 7.62 18.35 -7.28
C PRO A 33 6.63 17.86 -6.20
N LEU A 34 6.36 18.66 -5.16
CA LEU A 34 5.37 18.32 -4.12
C LEU A 34 3.95 18.17 -4.67
N TYR A 35 3.70 18.68 -5.87
CA TYR A 35 2.42 18.54 -6.56
C TYR A 35 2.34 17.29 -7.44
N TRP A 36 3.47 16.65 -7.74
CA TRP A 36 3.53 15.53 -8.70
C TRP A 36 3.45 14.17 -8.02
N PHE A 37 3.71 14.06 -6.70
CA PHE A 37 3.62 12.78 -5.99
C PHE A 37 2.23 12.14 -6.03
N GLY A 38 1.16 12.94 -6.23
CA GLY A 38 -0.17 12.41 -6.48
C GLY A 38 -0.24 11.66 -7.82
N ASP A 39 0.40 12.21 -8.85
CA ASP A 39 0.46 11.62 -10.18
C ASP A 39 1.37 10.39 -10.18
N VAL A 40 2.52 10.43 -9.48
CA VAL A 40 3.40 9.26 -9.31
C VAL A 40 2.65 8.09 -8.65
N ALA A 41 1.83 8.35 -7.62
CA ALA A 41 1.01 7.34 -6.99
C ALA A 41 -0.07 6.79 -7.95
N ALA A 42 -0.75 7.66 -8.70
CA ALA A 42 -1.76 7.26 -9.69
C ALA A 42 -1.16 6.43 -10.84
N VAL A 43 -0.02 6.84 -11.39
CA VAL A 43 0.72 6.08 -12.41
C VAL A 43 1.15 4.73 -11.86
N SER A 44 1.65 4.68 -10.61
CA SER A 44 2.01 3.42 -9.96
C SER A 44 0.81 2.47 -9.87
N PHE A 45 -0.37 2.98 -9.53
CA PHE A 45 -1.61 2.18 -9.49
C PHE A 45 -1.93 1.54 -10.85
N PHE A 46 -1.83 2.29 -11.95
CA PHE A 46 -2.07 1.72 -13.29
C PHE A 46 -0.99 0.72 -13.71
N LEU A 47 0.27 0.98 -13.39
CA LEU A 47 1.37 0.03 -13.61
C LEU A 47 1.17 -1.26 -12.82
N LEU A 48 0.68 -1.16 -11.57
CA LEU A 48 0.31 -2.29 -10.73
C LEU A 48 -0.88 -3.05 -11.30
N ALA A 49 -1.93 -2.37 -11.75
CA ALA A 49 -3.08 -3.02 -12.37
C ALA A 49 -2.67 -3.82 -13.61
N LEU A 50 -1.80 -3.24 -14.46
CA LEU A 50 -1.31 -3.91 -15.66
C LEU A 50 -0.46 -5.14 -15.34
N THR A 51 0.55 -4.99 -14.47
CA THR A 51 1.43 -6.11 -14.10
C THR A 51 0.70 -7.16 -13.26
N GLY A 52 -0.21 -6.73 -12.39
CA GLY A 52 -1.06 -7.60 -11.57
C GLY A 52 -2.04 -8.42 -12.41
N PHE A 53 -2.58 -7.86 -13.49
CA PHE A 53 -3.37 -8.61 -14.46
C PHE A 53 -2.58 -9.79 -15.03
N PHE A 54 -1.36 -9.57 -15.51
CA PHE A 54 -0.52 -10.66 -16.03
C PHE A 54 -0.14 -11.68 -14.97
N LEU A 55 0.19 -11.24 -13.74
CA LEU A 55 0.47 -12.15 -12.63
C LEU A 55 -0.77 -12.99 -12.26
N ALA A 56 -1.96 -12.40 -12.27
CA ALA A 56 -3.21 -13.08 -11.94
C ALA A 56 -3.54 -14.19 -12.95
N LEU A 57 -3.18 -14.04 -14.24
CA LEU A 57 -3.35 -15.09 -15.25
C LEU A 57 -2.48 -16.33 -14.99
N LEU A 58 -1.36 -16.17 -14.27
CA LEU A 58 -0.38 -17.22 -14.03
C LEU A 58 -0.48 -17.80 -12.60
N TYR A 59 -1.07 -17.04 -11.67
CA TYR A 59 -1.07 -17.36 -10.26
C TYR A 59 -2.28 -18.22 -9.85
N THR A 60 -2.02 -19.27 -9.07
CA THR A 60 -3.03 -20.17 -8.52
C THR A 60 -3.02 -20.10 -6.99
N PRO A 61 -4.08 -19.55 -6.34
CA PRO A 61 -4.18 -19.52 -4.88
C PRO A 61 -4.54 -20.89 -4.31
N GLY A 62 -3.89 -21.29 -3.22
CA GLY A 62 -4.29 -22.44 -2.42
C GLY A 62 -3.29 -22.82 -1.34
N VAL A 63 -3.78 -23.56 -0.34
CA VAL A 63 -2.96 -24.05 0.79
C VAL A 63 -2.59 -25.53 0.68
N GLN A 64 -2.94 -26.19 -0.43
CA GLN A 64 -2.57 -27.60 -0.66
C GLN A 64 -1.05 -27.75 -0.64
N VAL A 65 -0.55 -28.70 0.14
CA VAL A 65 0.89 -28.91 0.32
C VAL A 65 1.45 -29.77 -0.80
N THR A 66 2.56 -29.33 -1.37
CA THR A 66 3.39 -30.10 -2.31
C THR A 66 4.79 -30.22 -1.72
N GLU A 67 5.41 -31.40 -1.89
CA GLU A 67 6.82 -31.60 -1.56
C GLU A 67 7.69 -31.29 -2.78
N ILE A 68 8.62 -30.36 -2.62
CA ILE A 68 9.53 -29.91 -3.67
C ILE A 68 10.93 -30.46 -3.34
N PRO A 69 11.58 -31.22 -4.24
CA PRO A 69 12.98 -31.58 -4.08
C PRO A 69 13.84 -30.31 -4.01
N THR A 70 14.71 -30.17 -3.01
CA THR A 70 15.58 -28.98 -2.91
C THR A 70 16.57 -28.88 -4.07
N SER A 71 16.86 -29.99 -4.74
CA SER A 71 17.60 -30.02 -6.00
C SER A 71 16.93 -29.21 -7.13
N ALA A 72 15.61 -29.07 -7.11
CA ALA A 72 14.83 -28.31 -8.10
C ALA A 72 14.76 -26.80 -7.81
N LEU A 73 15.25 -26.36 -6.65
CA LEU A 73 15.34 -24.93 -6.32
C LEU A 73 16.53 -24.25 -7.00
N MET A 74 16.37 -22.98 -7.34
CA MET A 74 17.48 -22.15 -7.83
C MET A 74 18.61 -22.11 -6.78
N PRO A 75 19.89 -22.05 -7.20
CA PRO A 75 21.02 -22.09 -6.27
C PRO A 75 20.97 -21.02 -5.17
N TRP A 76 20.52 -19.82 -5.51
CA TRP A 76 20.41 -18.68 -4.58
C TRP A 76 19.28 -18.87 -3.56
N ASP A 77 18.18 -19.54 -3.91
CA ASP A 77 17.08 -19.77 -2.96
C ASP A 77 17.51 -20.72 -1.83
N ARG A 78 18.52 -21.58 -2.07
CA ARG A 78 19.11 -22.44 -1.03
C ARG A 78 19.90 -21.64 0.02
N LEU A 79 20.42 -20.45 -0.32
CA LEU A 79 21.12 -19.59 0.63
C LEU A 79 20.18 -18.89 1.61
N TYR A 80 18.89 -18.80 1.26
CA TYR A 80 17.89 -18.11 2.05
C TYR A 80 16.97 -19.07 2.80
N LEU A 81 17.41 -20.30 3.11
CA LEU A 81 16.68 -21.23 3.96
C LEU A 81 17.20 -21.13 5.40
N HIS A 82 16.32 -20.89 6.36
CA HIS A 82 16.63 -20.84 7.78
C HIS A 82 16.85 -22.26 8.31
N GLY A 83 18.08 -22.56 8.74
CA GLY A 83 18.44 -23.84 9.36
C GLY A 83 19.92 -24.17 9.21
N GLU A 84 20.45 -25.06 10.06
CA GLU A 84 21.85 -25.52 9.95
C GLU A 84 22.05 -26.51 8.79
N GLU A 85 20.99 -27.17 8.33
CA GLU A 85 21.00 -28.13 7.20
C GLU A 85 19.81 -27.91 6.26
N VAL A 86 20.07 -27.90 4.95
CA VAL A 86 19.02 -27.83 3.91
C VAL A 86 18.35 -29.20 3.77
N PRO A 87 17.04 -29.33 4.03
CA PRO A 87 16.37 -30.63 3.92
C PRO A 87 16.35 -31.13 2.46
N PRO A 88 16.24 -32.45 2.22
CA PRO A 88 16.18 -33.00 0.86
C PRO A 88 14.88 -32.61 0.12
N THR A 89 13.80 -32.34 0.86
CA THR A 89 12.54 -31.85 0.33
C THR A 89 12.03 -30.68 1.18
N LEU A 90 11.35 -29.73 0.54
CA LEU A 90 10.64 -28.63 1.19
C LEU A 90 9.14 -28.81 1.02
N LYS A 91 8.39 -28.56 2.08
CA LYS A 91 6.93 -28.49 2.02
C LYS A 91 6.53 -27.07 1.69
N ALA A 92 5.69 -26.91 0.67
CA ALA A 92 5.22 -25.61 0.23
C ALA A 92 3.75 -25.67 -0.15
N THR A 93 3.04 -24.56 0.08
CA THR A 93 1.66 -24.40 -0.39
C THR A 93 1.61 -24.27 -1.91
N GLN A 94 0.45 -24.60 -2.50
CA GLN A 94 0.15 -24.38 -3.91
C GLN A 94 0.40 -22.93 -4.34
N SER A 95 -0.02 -21.96 -3.51
CA SER A 95 0.27 -20.54 -3.70
C SER A 95 1.77 -20.26 -3.84
N TYR A 96 2.59 -20.85 -2.97
CA TYR A 96 4.04 -20.69 -3.02
C TYR A 96 4.64 -21.30 -4.28
N VAL A 97 4.25 -22.54 -4.61
CA VAL A 97 4.71 -23.24 -5.83
C VAL A 97 4.35 -22.43 -7.08
N SER A 98 3.15 -21.87 -7.13
CA SER A 98 2.70 -21.02 -8.24
C SER A 98 3.51 -19.74 -8.32
N ALA A 99 3.74 -19.05 -7.20
CA ALA A 99 4.59 -17.86 -7.16
C ALA A 99 6.03 -18.17 -7.58
N TYR A 100 6.60 -19.28 -7.12
CA TYR A 100 7.92 -19.76 -7.51
C TYR A 100 8.01 -20.03 -9.02
N THR A 101 7.00 -20.70 -9.58
CA THR A 101 6.90 -20.98 -11.02
C THR A 101 6.85 -19.70 -11.84
N ILE A 102 6.08 -18.71 -11.41
CA ILE A 102 6.05 -17.38 -12.05
C ILE A 102 7.45 -16.76 -12.00
N VAL A 103 8.06 -16.69 -10.82
CA VAL A 103 9.31 -15.95 -10.62
C VAL A 103 10.46 -16.59 -11.39
N TYR A 104 10.61 -17.91 -11.34
CA TYR A 104 11.84 -18.57 -11.78
C TYR A 104 11.70 -19.45 -13.02
N LEU A 105 10.49 -19.94 -13.34
CA LEU A 105 10.28 -20.89 -14.45
C LEU A 105 9.56 -20.25 -15.65
N THR A 106 8.94 -19.09 -15.47
CA THR A 106 8.24 -18.37 -16.54
C THR A 106 9.17 -17.36 -17.22
N PRO A 107 9.25 -17.31 -18.56
CA PRO A 107 10.02 -16.27 -19.26
C PRO A 107 9.62 -14.87 -18.82
N PHE A 108 10.60 -14.03 -18.45
CA PHE A 108 10.41 -12.69 -17.89
C PHE A 108 9.59 -12.61 -16.58
N GLY A 109 9.19 -13.73 -15.99
CA GLY A 109 8.33 -13.74 -14.80
C GLY A 109 9.01 -13.12 -13.56
N PHE A 110 10.32 -13.29 -13.41
CA PHE A 110 11.11 -12.57 -12.42
C PHE A 110 10.96 -11.05 -12.56
N VAL A 111 11.17 -10.52 -13.76
CA VAL A 111 11.08 -9.08 -14.04
C VAL A 111 9.65 -8.58 -13.79
N LEU A 112 8.65 -9.32 -14.24
CA LEU A 112 7.24 -8.98 -14.05
C LEU A 112 6.88 -8.87 -12.56
N ARG A 113 7.25 -9.89 -11.76
CA ARG A 113 7.00 -9.91 -10.30
C ARG A 113 7.78 -8.81 -9.59
N GLN A 114 9.04 -8.61 -9.94
CA GLN A 114 9.89 -7.58 -9.33
C GLN A 114 9.39 -6.17 -9.66
N PHE A 115 8.97 -5.94 -10.89
CA PHE A 115 8.41 -4.65 -11.31
C PHE A 115 7.11 -4.37 -10.54
N HIS A 116 6.24 -5.37 -10.40
CA HIS A 116 5.01 -5.24 -9.61
C HIS A 116 5.33 -4.89 -8.14
N LEU A 117 6.28 -5.58 -7.51
CA LEU A 117 6.68 -5.32 -6.12
C LEU A 117 7.28 -3.91 -5.94
N TRP A 118 8.22 -3.51 -6.80
CA TRP A 118 8.82 -2.17 -6.73
C TRP A 118 7.82 -1.06 -7.04
N ALA A 119 6.87 -1.30 -7.96
CA ALA A 119 5.78 -0.37 -8.23
C ALA A 119 4.86 -0.21 -7.01
N ALA A 120 4.63 -1.28 -6.23
CA ALA A 120 3.86 -1.21 -4.98
C ALA A 120 4.57 -0.34 -3.95
N TYR A 121 5.87 -0.53 -3.76
CA TYR A 121 6.66 0.30 -2.84
C TYR A 121 6.72 1.76 -3.29
N LEU A 122 6.86 2.02 -4.58
CA LEU A 122 6.82 3.38 -5.11
C LEU A 122 5.44 4.03 -4.92
N MET A 123 4.35 3.29 -5.13
CA MET A 123 2.99 3.79 -4.88
C MET A 123 2.81 4.21 -3.43
N ILE A 124 3.23 3.36 -2.48
CA ILE A 124 3.13 3.64 -1.05
C ILE A 124 3.97 4.85 -0.67
N PHE A 125 5.23 4.89 -1.12
CA PHE A 125 6.12 6.01 -0.87
C PHE A 125 5.52 7.32 -1.39
N ALA A 126 5.08 7.34 -2.65
CA ALA A 126 4.47 8.51 -3.27
C ALA A 126 3.16 8.92 -2.56
N ALA A 127 2.33 7.96 -2.13
CA ALA A 127 1.11 8.23 -1.39
C ALA A 127 1.39 8.86 -0.01
N LEU A 128 2.40 8.37 0.72
CA LEU A 128 2.81 8.94 2.01
C LEU A 128 3.37 10.36 1.84
N VAL A 129 4.28 10.55 0.89
CA VAL A 129 4.84 11.88 0.59
C VAL A 129 3.72 12.85 0.17
N HIS A 130 2.81 12.40 -0.70
CA HIS A 130 1.65 13.19 -1.10
C HIS A 130 0.76 13.55 0.09
N PHE A 131 0.44 12.59 0.97
CA PHE A 131 -0.36 12.82 2.17
C PHE A 131 0.27 13.89 3.07
N PHE A 132 1.53 13.73 3.45
CA PHE A 132 2.22 14.67 4.34
C PHE A 132 2.43 16.04 3.67
N ALA A 133 2.75 16.08 2.37
CA ALA A 133 2.83 17.33 1.63
C ALA A 133 1.49 18.07 1.66
N LYS A 134 0.37 17.40 1.40
CA LYS A 134 -0.96 18.04 1.42
C LYS A 134 -1.43 18.41 2.83
N PHE A 135 -0.98 17.68 3.86
CA PHE A 135 -1.18 18.03 5.27
C PHE A 135 -0.47 19.34 5.61
N VAL A 136 0.84 19.42 5.33
CA VAL A 136 1.71 20.57 5.59
C VAL A 136 1.29 21.80 4.77
N LEU A 137 0.83 21.60 3.54
CA LEU A 137 0.29 22.65 2.69
C LEU A 137 -1.12 23.11 3.08
N GLY A 138 -1.86 22.31 3.85
CA GLY A 138 -3.21 22.66 4.30
C GLY A 138 -4.19 22.66 3.14
N SER A 139 -3.95 21.76 2.20
CA SER A 139 -4.68 21.70 0.93
C SER A 139 -6.19 21.46 1.13
N TYR A 140 -6.57 20.86 2.26
CA TYR A 140 -7.95 20.67 2.67
C TYR A 140 -8.71 21.96 2.98
N LYS A 141 -8.00 23.08 3.29
CA LYS A 141 -8.64 24.39 3.57
C LYS A 141 -9.19 25.06 2.31
N ARG A 142 -8.77 24.62 1.12
CA ARG A 142 -9.32 25.09 -0.16
C ARG A 142 -10.83 24.80 -0.22
N LYS A 143 -11.61 25.65 -0.91
CA LYS A 143 -13.01 25.35 -1.26
C LYS A 143 -13.11 24.00 -1.96
N GLY A 144 -13.84 23.04 -1.39
CA GLY A 144 -13.92 21.65 -1.89
C GLY A 144 -12.70 20.77 -1.56
N GLY A 145 -11.65 21.32 -0.97
CA GLY A 145 -10.43 20.60 -0.58
C GLY A 145 -10.66 19.58 0.54
N GLY A 146 -11.62 19.83 1.44
CA GLY A 146 -12.00 18.87 2.49
C GLY A 146 -12.47 17.54 1.93
N ALA A 147 -13.30 17.53 0.87
CA ALA A 147 -13.75 16.30 0.23
C ALA A 147 -12.59 15.55 -0.46
N LEU A 148 -11.71 16.26 -1.16
CA LEU A 148 -10.52 15.67 -1.78
C LEU A 148 -9.53 15.10 -0.76
N TRP A 149 -9.47 15.71 0.41
CA TRP A 149 -8.69 15.22 1.53
C TRP A 149 -9.25 13.90 2.05
N LEU A 150 -10.56 13.81 2.30
CA LEU A 150 -11.20 12.56 2.70
C LEU A 150 -10.96 11.43 1.69
N LEU A 151 -11.14 11.72 0.39
CA LEU A 151 -10.80 10.78 -0.69
C LEU A 151 -9.33 10.37 -0.63
N GLY A 152 -8.43 11.32 -0.38
CA GLY A 152 -7.00 11.06 -0.23
C GLY A 152 -6.64 10.16 0.96
N VAL A 153 -7.26 10.38 2.12
CA VAL A 153 -7.07 9.55 3.32
C VAL A 153 -7.59 8.13 3.07
N LEU A 154 -8.77 7.99 2.46
CA LEU A 154 -9.33 6.68 2.10
C LEU A 154 -8.46 5.94 1.09
N LEU A 155 -7.98 6.63 0.05
CA LEU A 155 -7.05 6.06 -0.93
C LEU A 155 -5.73 5.64 -0.28
N GLY A 156 -5.18 6.43 0.63
CA GLY A 156 -3.97 6.08 1.38
C GLY A 156 -4.18 4.82 2.23
N PHE A 157 -5.30 4.75 2.96
CA PHE A 157 -5.69 3.58 3.74
C PHE A 157 -5.81 2.33 2.86
N LEU A 158 -6.54 2.42 1.74
CA LEU A 158 -6.68 1.31 0.81
C LEU A 158 -5.37 0.89 0.16
N THR A 159 -4.48 1.85 -0.12
CA THR A 159 -3.14 1.56 -0.71
C THR A 159 -2.30 0.68 0.22
N ILE A 160 -2.26 0.99 1.52
CA ILE A 160 -1.51 0.18 2.50
C ILE A 160 -2.15 -1.21 2.63
N ASN A 161 -3.48 -1.28 2.76
CA ASN A 161 -4.17 -2.58 2.88
C ASN A 161 -4.02 -3.42 1.62
N GLN A 162 -4.08 -2.81 0.44
CA GLN A 162 -3.88 -3.49 -0.84
C GLN A 162 -2.49 -4.11 -0.94
N ALA A 163 -1.47 -3.43 -0.43
CA ALA A 163 -0.11 -3.97 -0.37
C ALA A 163 -0.01 -5.19 0.56
N VAL A 164 -0.68 -5.15 1.71
CA VAL A 164 -0.76 -6.30 2.64
C VAL A 164 -1.46 -7.49 1.98
N LEU A 165 -2.61 -7.27 1.34
CA LEU A 165 -3.34 -8.34 0.65
C LEU A 165 -2.48 -9.02 -0.42
N GLY A 166 -1.72 -8.26 -1.21
CA GLY A 166 -0.82 -8.82 -2.23
C GLY A 166 0.37 -9.56 -1.63
N TYR A 167 0.91 -9.04 -0.54
CA TYR A 167 2.04 -9.64 0.17
C TYR A 167 1.71 -10.98 0.83
N ILE A 168 0.44 -11.21 1.17
CA ILE A 168 -0.04 -12.50 1.70
C ILE A 168 -0.01 -13.59 0.61
N LEU A 169 -0.29 -13.25 -0.66
CA LEU A 169 -0.57 -14.24 -1.70
C LEU A 169 0.52 -15.30 -1.93
N PRO A 170 1.83 -15.00 -1.91
CA PRO A 170 2.83 -16.04 -2.10
C PRO A 170 2.90 -17.08 -0.98
N LEU A 171 2.31 -16.80 0.20
CA LEU A 171 2.35 -17.65 1.40
C LEU A 171 3.77 -18.13 1.78
N HIS A 172 4.76 -17.25 1.61
CA HIS A 172 6.05 -17.37 2.27
C HIS A 172 5.97 -16.94 3.75
N LEU A 173 7.02 -17.16 4.54
CA LEU A 173 7.05 -16.90 5.99
C LEU A 173 6.53 -15.49 6.38
N ASP A 174 6.98 -14.44 5.72
CA ASP A 174 6.51 -13.08 6.06
C ASP A 174 5.03 -12.85 5.67
N GLY A 175 4.57 -13.45 4.57
CA GLY A 175 3.20 -13.31 4.07
C GLY A 175 2.20 -14.03 4.98
N ILE A 176 2.55 -15.23 5.44
CA ILE A 176 1.73 -15.95 6.42
C ILE A 176 1.71 -15.24 7.78
N LEU A 177 2.83 -14.64 8.19
CA LEU A 177 2.89 -13.81 9.39
C LEU A 177 1.90 -12.63 9.30
N ALA A 178 1.88 -11.94 8.16
CA ALA A 178 0.94 -10.84 7.91
C ALA A 178 -0.53 -11.33 7.97
N LEU A 179 -0.84 -12.47 7.34
CA LEU A 179 -2.18 -13.06 7.39
C LEU A 179 -2.60 -13.40 8.82
N MET A 180 -1.73 -14.06 9.60
CA MET A 180 -2.00 -14.41 10.99
C MET A 180 -2.20 -13.17 11.88
N ILE A 181 -1.42 -12.11 11.68
CA ILE A 181 -1.61 -10.83 12.39
C ILE A 181 -2.98 -10.24 12.03
N GLY A 182 -3.34 -10.23 10.74
CA GLY A 182 -4.63 -9.70 10.26
C GLY A 182 -5.85 -10.48 10.78
N LEU A 183 -5.81 -11.81 10.77
CA LEU A 183 -6.90 -12.64 11.31
C LEU A 183 -7.09 -12.42 12.82
N ASN A 184 -5.99 -12.25 13.56
CA ASN A 184 -6.06 -11.94 14.99
C ASN A 184 -6.54 -10.52 15.28
N LEU A 185 -6.23 -9.54 14.42
CA LEU A 185 -6.73 -8.17 14.52
C LEU A 185 -8.26 -8.13 14.55
N PHE A 186 -8.92 -8.95 13.71
CA PHE A 186 -10.39 -9.02 13.71
C PHE A 186 -10.96 -9.59 15.02
N ARG A 187 -10.25 -10.51 15.70
CA ARG A 187 -10.65 -10.98 17.04
C ARG A 187 -10.56 -9.87 18.07
N TYR A 188 -9.53 -9.03 18.00
CA TYR A 188 -9.39 -7.88 18.89
C TYR A 188 -10.54 -6.89 18.72
N PHE A 189 -11.04 -6.66 17.50
CA PHE A 189 -12.21 -5.80 17.29
C PHE A 189 -13.45 -6.30 18.01
N ASP A 190 -13.71 -7.60 17.94
CA ASP A 190 -14.83 -8.22 18.64
C ASP A 190 -14.69 -8.09 20.16
N TYR A 191 -13.47 -8.32 20.68
CA TYR A 191 -13.16 -8.17 22.11
C TYR A 191 -13.41 -6.76 22.65
N ILE A 192 -13.15 -5.72 21.86
CA ILE A 192 -13.39 -4.32 22.26
C ILE A 192 -14.81 -3.83 21.91
N GLY A 193 -15.72 -4.75 21.57
CA GLY A 193 -17.13 -4.46 21.31
C GLY A 193 -17.40 -3.82 19.95
N ILE A 194 -16.48 -3.94 18.98
CA ILE A 194 -16.71 -3.54 17.59
C ILE A 194 -17.21 -4.79 16.83
N PRO A 195 -18.53 -4.90 16.52
CA PRO A 195 -19.14 -6.11 15.94
C PRO A 195 -18.68 -6.43 14.49
N MET A 196 -17.70 -5.70 14.00
CA MET A 196 -17.06 -5.91 12.70
C MET A 196 -16.15 -7.14 12.71
N GLY A 197 -15.53 -7.48 13.85
CA GLY A 197 -14.60 -8.61 13.97
C GLY A 197 -15.23 -9.96 13.64
N GLY A 198 -16.29 -10.33 14.37
CA GLY A 198 -17.03 -11.56 14.14
C GLY A 198 -17.65 -11.62 12.74
N THR A 199 -18.17 -10.49 12.23
CA THR A 199 -18.72 -10.41 10.87
C THR A 199 -17.66 -10.71 9.81
N ILE A 200 -16.46 -10.16 9.92
CA ILE A 200 -15.38 -10.41 8.96
C ILE A 200 -14.91 -11.87 9.03
N ILE A 201 -14.75 -12.42 10.23
CA ILE A 201 -14.36 -13.84 10.38
C ILE A 201 -15.42 -14.77 9.79
N ALA A 202 -16.71 -14.45 9.97
CA ALA A 202 -17.80 -15.21 9.36
C ALA A 202 -17.77 -15.14 7.83
N LEU A 203 -17.49 -13.97 7.25
CA LEU A 203 -17.32 -13.81 5.79
C LEU A 203 -16.09 -14.56 5.26
N LEU A 204 -15.00 -14.59 6.02
CA LEU A 204 -13.78 -15.33 5.71
C LEU A 204 -13.97 -16.85 5.84
N GLY A 205 -14.98 -17.30 6.60
CA GLY A 205 -15.28 -18.70 6.87
C GLY A 205 -14.32 -19.39 7.84
N SER A 206 -13.22 -18.72 8.22
CA SER A 206 -12.25 -19.26 9.17
C SER A 206 -11.41 -18.13 9.81
N ASN A 207 -10.99 -18.36 11.04
CA ASN A 207 -9.99 -17.57 11.74
C ASN A 207 -8.56 -18.14 11.57
N TYR A 208 -8.37 -19.13 10.70
CA TYR A 208 -7.09 -19.74 10.37
C TYR A 208 -6.75 -19.62 8.88
N PRO A 209 -5.47 -19.76 8.50
CA PRO A 209 -5.05 -19.83 7.12
C PRO A 209 -5.61 -21.09 6.42
N THR A 210 -6.77 -20.95 5.79
CA THR A 210 -7.44 -22.01 5.04
C THR A 210 -7.52 -21.64 3.57
N ASP A 211 -7.85 -22.62 2.74
CA ASP A 211 -8.02 -22.42 1.30
C ASP A 211 -9.08 -21.34 0.97
N ALA A 212 -10.19 -21.32 1.72
CA ALA A 212 -11.24 -20.32 1.59
C ALA A 212 -10.73 -18.90 1.89
N VAL A 213 -9.99 -18.73 2.99
CA VAL A 213 -9.41 -17.44 3.39
C VAL A 213 -8.45 -16.93 2.32
N VAL A 214 -7.54 -17.77 1.83
CA VAL A 214 -6.56 -17.38 0.81
C VAL A 214 -7.25 -16.99 -0.50
N LYS A 215 -8.29 -17.71 -0.92
CA LYS A 215 -9.08 -17.36 -2.11
C LYS A 215 -9.83 -16.03 -1.95
N ILE A 216 -10.37 -15.73 -0.77
CA ILE A 216 -10.99 -14.43 -0.50
C ILE A 216 -9.95 -13.30 -0.55
N VAL A 217 -8.77 -13.50 0.06
CA VAL A 217 -7.66 -12.53 -0.02
C VAL A 217 -7.24 -12.31 -1.46
N TYR A 218 -7.15 -13.36 -2.27
CA TYR A 218 -6.87 -13.28 -3.70
C TYR A 218 -7.92 -12.44 -4.44
N VAL A 219 -9.21 -12.74 -4.31
CA VAL A 219 -10.29 -11.97 -4.95
C VAL A 219 -10.31 -10.52 -4.46
N ALA A 220 -10.08 -10.29 -3.17
CA ALA A 220 -9.99 -8.96 -2.61
C ALA A 220 -8.83 -8.15 -3.22
N HIS A 221 -7.67 -8.78 -3.38
CA HIS A 221 -6.47 -8.16 -3.92
C HIS A 221 -6.55 -7.87 -5.41
N ILE A 222 -7.05 -8.80 -6.24
CA ILE A 222 -7.00 -8.62 -7.69
C ILE A 222 -8.17 -7.81 -8.24
N LEU A 223 -9.31 -7.81 -7.55
CA LEU A 223 -10.56 -7.27 -8.08
C LEU A 223 -11.17 -6.23 -7.16
N ILE A 224 -11.58 -6.60 -5.94
CA ILE A 224 -12.47 -5.77 -5.11
C ILE A 224 -11.77 -4.47 -4.70
N VAL A 225 -10.61 -4.57 -4.05
CA VAL A 225 -9.91 -3.39 -3.54
C VAL A 225 -9.37 -2.51 -4.68
N PRO A 226 -8.73 -3.04 -5.74
CA PRO A 226 -8.37 -2.23 -6.90
C PRO A 226 -9.55 -1.51 -7.56
N ALA A 227 -10.71 -2.15 -7.69
CA ALA A 227 -11.89 -1.52 -8.26
C ALA A 227 -12.37 -0.34 -7.41
N ILE A 228 -12.38 -0.49 -6.08
CA ILE A 228 -12.71 0.62 -5.17
C ILE A 228 -11.68 1.75 -5.28
N ILE A 229 -10.38 1.42 -5.32
CA ILE A 229 -9.32 2.42 -5.52
C ILE A 229 -9.51 3.17 -6.84
N LEU A 230 -9.83 2.47 -7.94
CA LEU A 230 -10.06 3.07 -9.24
C LEU A 230 -11.22 4.08 -9.22
N ILE A 231 -12.34 3.71 -8.59
CA ILE A 231 -13.51 4.59 -8.45
C ILE A 231 -13.15 5.84 -7.63
N LEU A 232 -12.53 5.65 -6.46
CA LEU A 232 -12.14 6.76 -5.58
C LEU A 232 -11.08 7.66 -6.23
N LEU A 233 -10.15 7.09 -6.99
CA LEU A 233 -9.14 7.83 -7.74
C LEU A 233 -9.80 8.65 -8.86
N GLY A 234 -10.77 8.08 -9.59
CA GLY A 234 -11.58 8.80 -10.57
C GLY A 234 -12.31 10.00 -9.97
N LEU A 235 -13.00 9.78 -8.85
CA LEU A 235 -13.68 10.86 -8.10
C LEU A 235 -12.69 11.94 -7.63
N LYS A 236 -11.50 11.53 -7.18
CA LYS A 236 -10.46 12.47 -6.74
C LYS A 236 -9.91 13.30 -7.88
N ILE A 237 -9.59 12.69 -9.02
CA ILE A 237 -9.11 13.38 -10.23
C ILE A 237 -10.20 14.34 -10.73
N GLN A 238 -11.44 13.88 -10.83
CA GLN A 238 -12.57 14.72 -11.22
C GLN A 238 -12.72 15.94 -10.30
N GLY A 239 -12.66 15.76 -8.98
CA GLY A 239 -12.73 16.86 -8.03
C GLY A 239 -11.53 17.83 -8.10
N ILE A 240 -10.36 17.38 -8.57
CA ILE A 240 -9.21 18.26 -8.86
C ILE A 240 -9.48 19.07 -10.14
N LEU A 241 -10.00 18.44 -11.20
CA LEU A 241 -10.32 19.11 -12.45
C LEU A 241 -11.38 20.21 -12.26
N TYR A 242 -12.41 19.97 -11.43
CA TYR A 242 -13.41 21.00 -11.12
C TYR A 242 -12.94 22.03 -10.08
N GLY A 243 -12.23 21.57 -9.04
CA GLY A 243 -11.86 22.40 -7.89
C GLY A 243 -10.51 23.12 -8.02
N GLY A 244 -9.71 22.79 -9.04
CA GLY A 244 -8.35 23.26 -9.23
C GLY A 244 -7.32 22.65 -8.28
N VAL A 245 -6.05 22.93 -8.55
CA VAL A 245 -4.92 22.52 -7.70
C VAL A 245 -4.88 23.36 -6.41
N SER A 246 -4.39 22.78 -5.31
CA SER A 246 -4.22 23.49 -4.04
C SER A 246 -3.24 24.67 -4.19
N PRO A 247 -3.60 25.90 -3.75
CA PRO A 247 -2.69 27.04 -3.81
C PRO A 247 -1.39 26.83 -3.01
N PRO A 248 -0.29 27.51 -3.37
CA PRO A 248 0.95 27.44 -2.61
C PRO A 248 0.79 28.09 -1.21
N PRO A 249 1.63 27.70 -0.23
CA PRO A 249 1.50 28.09 1.17
C PRO A 249 2.15 29.47 1.43
N VAL A 250 1.71 30.49 0.70
CA VAL A 250 2.28 31.86 0.77
C VAL A 250 1.40 32.73 1.67
N LYS A 251 2.03 33.54 2.54
CA LYS A 251 1.32 34.44 3.49
C LYS A 251 0.69 35.65 2.80
N ASN A 252 1.33 36.19 1.77
CA ASN A 252 0.79 37.30 1.00
C ASN A 252 -0.31 36.80 0.05
N GLU A 253 -1.56 37.19 0.34
CA GLU A 253 -2.74 36.71 -0.38
C GLU A 253 -2.81 37.25 -1.82
N GLU A 254 -2.26 38.43 -2.11
CA GLU A 254 -2.21 38.96 -3.48
C GLU A 254 -1.26 38.14 -4.36
N ILE A 255 -0.06 37.85 -3.85
CA ILE A 255 0.92 36.98 -4.54
C ILE A 255 0.31 35.60 -4.77
N ARG A 256 -0.34 35.04 -3.74
CA ARG A 256 -1.00 33.74 -3.81
C ARG A 256 -2.11 33.72 -4.86
N ARG A 257 -2.94 34.77 -4.93
CA ARG A 257 -3.99 34.90 -5.95
C ARG A 257 -3.39 34.96 -7.35
N LYS A 258 -2.37 35.79 -7.58
CA LYS A 258 -1.65 35.87 -8.86
C LYS A 258 -1.10 34.52 -9.30
N MET A 259 -0.50 33.75 -8.38
CA MET A 259 0.01 32.40 -8.69
C MET A 259 -1.11 31.40 -9.06
N VAL A 260 -2.30 31.53 -8.47
CA VAL A 260 -3.45 30.66 -8.79
C VAL A 260 -4.09 31.03 -10.14
N GLU A 261 -4.06 32.31 -10.49
CA GLU A 261 -4.56 32.85 -11.76
C GLU A 261 -3.58 32.63 -12.92
N ASP A 262 -2.27 32.54 -12.64
CA ASP A 262 -1.23 32.19 -13.60
C ASP A 262 -1.34 30.71 -14.03
N LYS A 263 -2.19 30.48 -15.03
CA LYS A 263 -2.50 29.17 -15.59
C LYS A 263 -2.07 29.10 -17.04
N GLU A 264 -1.65 27.90 -17.44
CA GLU A 264 -1.35 27.54 -18.82
C GLU A 264 -2.16 26.30 -19.21
N PRO A 265 -2.48 26.10 -20.51
CA PRO A 265 -3.17 24.89 -20.95
C PRO A 265 -2.35 23.65 -20.64
N PHE A 266 -3.02 22.53 -20.36
CA PHE A 266 -2.38 21.25 -20.06
C PHE A 266 -1.44 20.79 -21.19
N TYR A 267 -1.86 20.92 -22.44
CA TYR A 267 -1.00 20.70 -23.61
C TYR A 267 -0.40 22.02 -24.10
N PRO A 268 0.91 22.08 -24.47
CA PRO A 268 1.85 20.95 -24.57
C PRO A 268 2.68 20.68 -23.30
N HIS A 269 2.88 21.69 -22.44
CA HIS A 269 3.92 21.66 -21.42
C HIS A 269 3.64 20.61 -20.32
N ARG A 270 2.46 20.65 -19.69
CA ARG A 270 2.14 19.69 -18.62
C ARG A 270 2.02 18.28 -19.17
N PHE A 271 1.48 18.10 -20.37
CA PHE A 271 1.47 16.80 -21.05
C PHE A 271 2.87 16.23 -21.23
N ALA A 272 3.83 17.03 -21.73
CA ALA A 272 5.21 16.58 -21.91
C ALA A 272 5.89 16.22 -20.57
N LEU A 273 5.65 17.01 -19.51
CA LEU A 273 6.15 16.70 -18.18
C LEU A 273 5.56 15.40 -17.62
N MET A 274 4.27 15.15 -17.83
CA MET A 274 3.61 13.91 -17.41
C MET A 274 4.19 12.70 -18.14
N VAL A 275 4.35 12.80 -19.47
CA VAL A 275 4.97 11.73 -20.27
C VAL A 275 6.41 11.46 -19.83
N GLY A 276 7.21 12.51 -19.65
CA GLY A 276 8.58 12.41 -19.14
C GLY A 276 8.65 11.78 -17.75
N GLN A 277 7.72 12.14 -16.86
CA GLN A 277 7.60 11.55 -15.53
C GLN A 277 7.24 10.06 -15.56
N VAL A 278 6.36 9.63 -16.46
CA VAL A 278 6.02 8.20 -16.64
C VAL A 278 7.23 7.41 -17.12
N PHE A 279 7.97 7.92 -18.11
CA PHE A 279 9.19 7.26 -18.58
C PHE A 279 10.24 7.19 -17.49
N LEU A 280 10.49 8.29 -16.78
CA LEU A 280 11.44 8.33 -15.66
C LEU A 280 11.05 7.31 -14.57
N GLN A 281 9.76 7.21 -14.26
CA GLN A 281 9.25 6.26 -13.29
C GLN A 281 9.45 4.81 -13.73
N ILE A 282 9.16 4.47 -14.99
CA ILE A 282 9.42 3.13 -15.53
C ILE A 282 10.92 2.83 -15.52
N SER A 283 11.76 3.78 -15.92
CA SER A 283 13.22 3.64 -15.88
C SER A 283 13.73 3.39 -14.46
N LEU A 284 13.25 4.15 -13.47
CA LEU A 284 13.59 3.93 -12.06
C LEU A 284 13.18 2.53 -11.59
N LEU A 285 11.97 2.09 -11.92
CA LEU A 285 11.49 0.77 -11.54
C LEU A 285 12.35 -0.34 -12.17
N LEU A 286 12.71 -0.22 -13.45
CA LEU A 286 13.60 -1.18 -14.11
C LEU A 286 15.01 -1.19 -13.51
N LEU A 287 15.54 -0.03 -13.12
CA LEU A 287 16.82 0.05 -12.39
C LEU A 287 16.73 -0.65 -11.04
N LEU A 288 15.65 -0.45 -10.28
CA LEU A 288 15.44 -1.13 -9.00
C LEU A 288 15.31 -2.65 -9.18
N VAL A 289 14.62 -3.11 -10.22
CA VAL A 289 14.55 -4.53 -10.58
C VAL A 289 15.94 -5.11 -10.86
N ALA A 290 16.79 -4.37 -11.59
CA ALA A 290 18.11 -4.83 -12.01
C ALA A 290 19.15 -4.81 -10.87
N PHE A 291 19.19 -3.74 -10.07
CA PHE A 291 20.24 -3.53 -9.05
C PHE A 291 19.83 -3.99 -7.65
N PHE A 292 18.53 -4.06 -7.36
CA PHE A 292 18.01 -4.43 -6.05
C PHE A 292 16.94 -5.53 -6.18
N PRO A 293 17.30 -6.72 -6.69
CA PRO A 293 16.38 -7.84 -6.72
C PRO A 293 15.99 -8.27 -5.30
N LEU A 294 14.71 -8.60 -5.12
CA LEU A 294 14.13 -9.09 -3.87
C LEU A 294 13.67 -10.52 -4.14
N PRO A 295 14.44 -11.56 -3.74
CA PRO A 295 14.09 -12.94 -4.03
C PRO A 295 12.77 -13.35 -3.38
N LEU A 296 12.24 -14.49 -3.81
CA LEU A 296 11.13 -15.10 -3.09
C LEU A 296 11.66 -15.60 -1.74
N LEU A 297 10.93 -15.30 -0.66
CA LEU A 297 11.29 -15.73 0.69
C LEU A 297 10.91 -17.19 0.91
N GLU A 298 11.29 -17.77 2.05
CA GLU A 298 11.06 -19.17 2.36
C GLU A 298 9.59 -19.59 2.36
N PRO A 299 9.28 -20.82 1.93
CA PRO A 299 7.92 -21.33 1.98
C PRO A 299 7.44 -21.50 3.42
N TRP A 300 6.12 -21.40 3.59
CA TRP A 300 5.43 -21.90 4.78
C TRP A 300 4.53 -23.07 4.38
N ALA A 301 4.41 -24.07 5.26
CA ALA A 301 3.40 -25.12 5.13
C ALA A 301 2.42 -25.14 6.34
N PRO A 302 1.13 -25.47 6.10
CA PRO A 302 0.17 -25.71 7.17
C PRO A 302 0.70 -26.71 8.23
N GLY A 303 0.62 -26.30 9.49
CA GLY A 303 1.18 -27.06 10.63
C GLY A 303 2.52 -26.55 11.13
N GLU A 304 3.23 -25.73 10.35
CA GLU A 304 4.48 -25.12 10.77
C GLU A 304 4.26 -23.81 11.51
N THR A 305 5.10 -23.57 12.52
CA THR A 305 5.14 -22.29 13.24
C THR A 305 6.06 -21.31 12.51
N VAL A 306 5.68 -20.03 12.47
CA VAL A 306 6.55 -18.98 11.93
C VAL A 306 7.79 -18.82 12.83
N PRO A 307 9.02 -18.97 12.30
CA PRO A 307 10.25 -18.83 13.07
C PRO A 307 10.43 -17.45 13.71
N SER A 308 11.26 -17.36 14.75
CA SER A 308 11.72 -16.07 15.27
C SER A 308 12.61 -15.37 14.24
N GLY A 309 12.43 -14.05 14.08
CA GLY A 309 13.22 -13.24 13.14
C GLY A 309 12.48 -12.87 11.84
N VAL A 310 11.37 -13.55 11.54
CA VAL A 310 10.47 -13.21 10.42
C VAL A 310 9.82 -11.84 10.66
N ARG A 311 9.94 -10.93 9.68
CA ARG A 311 9.56 -9.52 9.79
C ARG A 311 8.91 -9.05 8.49
N PRO A 312 7.86 -8.23 8.56
CA PRO A 312 7.22 -7.73 7.35
C PRO A 312 8.04 -6.62 6.68
N PRO A 313 7.69 -6.21 5.45
CA PRO A 313 8.45 -5.20 4.72
C PRO A 313 8.24 -3.81 5.29
N TRP A 314 9.10 -2.87 4.88
CA TRP A 314 9.14 -1.50 5.41
C TRP A 314 7.78 -0.77 5.50
N PRO A 315 6.80 -0.92 4.58
CA PRO A 315 5.55 -0.16 4.65
C PRO A 315 4.71 -0.43 5.90
N VAL A 316 4.83 -1.63 6.46
CA VAL A 316 4.05 -2.11 7.60
C VAL A 316 4.92 -2.45 8.80
N MET A 317 6.24 -2.28 8.67
CA MET A 317 7.18 -2.61 9.72
C MET A 317 6.92 -1.82 11.01
N TRP A 318 6.58 -0.53 10.89
CA TRP A 318 6.25 0.30 12.04
C TRP A 318 5.09 -0.26 12.86
N TYR A 319 4.05 -0.75 12.20
CA TYR A 319 2.88 -1.32 12.87
C TYR A 319 3.26 -2.62 13.59
N TYR A 320 3.99 -3.50 12.91
CA TYR A 320 4.51 -4.73 13.50
C TYR A 320 5.39 -4.48 14.74
N THR A 321 6.28 -3.49 14.68
CA THR A 321 7.11 -3.08 15.82
C THR A 321 6.25 -2.72 17.02
N TYR A 322 5.24 -1.88 16.85
CA TYR A 322 4.37 -1.48 17.97
C TYR A 322 3.53 -2.64 18.48
N VAL A 323 2.97 -3.49 17.61
CA VAL A 323 2.23 -4.70 18.03
C VAL A 323 3.10 -5.63 18.89
N LYS A 324 4.41 -5.68 18.65
CA LYS A 324 5.33 -6.45 19.48
C LYS A 324 5.77 -5.77 20.77
N MET A 325 5.83 -4.44 20.78
CA MET A 325 6.45 -3.68 21.88
C MET A 325 5.47 -3.17 22.93
N ILE A 326 4.28 -2.75 22.52
CA ILE A 326 3.31 -2.10 23.41
C ILE A 326 2.07 -2.96 23.54
N ASP A 327 1.22 -2.60 24.49
CA ASP A 327 -0.04 -3.27 24.77
C ASP A 327 -0.87 -3.51 23.47
N PRO A 328 -1.45 -4.72 23.28
CA PRO A 328 -2.24 -5.05 22.10
C PRO A 328 -3.39 -4.08 21.83
N PHE A 329 -4.07 -3.58 22.86
CA PHE A 329 -5.17 -2.61 22.69
C PHE A 329 -4.65 -1.28 22.13
N ILE A 330 -3.53 -0.79 22.66
CA ILE A 330 -2.92 0.47 22.21
C ILE A 330 -2.37 0.33 20.79
N SER A 331 -1.63 -0.75 20.50
CA SER A 331 -1.00 -0.96 19.19
C SER A 331 -2.00 -1.19 18.06
N VAL A 332 -3.08 -1.95 18.31
CA VAL A 332 -4.19 -2.15 17.37
C VAL A 332 -4.94 -0.85 17.13
N GLY A 333 -5.18 -0.05 18.17
CA GLY A 333 -5.87 1.22 18.06
C GLY A 333 -5.07 2.30 17.33
N LEU A 334 -3.74 2.26 17.39
CA LEU A 334 -2.88 3.33 16.88
C LEU A 334 -3.11 3.66 15.39
N PRO A 335 -3.04 2.71 14.42
CA PRO A 335 -3.35 3.02 13.02
C PRO A 335 -4.76 3.59 12.82
N ILE A 336 -5.74 3.09 13.57
CA ILE A 336 -7.14 3.53 13.49
C ILE A 336 -7.27 4.97 13.95
N VAL A 337 -6.71 5.30 15.12
CA VAL A 337 -6.69 6.67 15.66
C VAL A 337 -6.00 7.62 14.69
N LEU A 338 -4.88 7.21 14.11
CA LEU A 338 -4.14 8.00 13.13
C LEU A 338 -5.00 8.30 11.88
N VAL A 339 -5.68 7.29 11.32
CA VAL A 339 -6.59 7.47 10.17
C VAL A 339 -7.81 8.31 10.54
N LEU A 340 -8.46 8.04 11.67
CA LEU A 340 -9.63 8.80 12.14
C LEU A 340 -9.26 10.27 12.40
N PHE A 341 -8.11 10.51 13.03
CA PHE A 341 -7.55 11.84 13.19
C PHE A 341 -7.39 12.52 11.84
N ALA A 342 -6.75 11.85 10.87
CA ALA A 342 -6.60 12.39 9.53
C ALA A 342 -7.96 12.73 8.87
N LEU A 343 -8.99 11.92 9.05
CA LEU A 343 -10.34 12.20 8.52
C LEU A 343 -10.97 13.45 9.15
N VAL A 344 -10.76 13.71 10.45
CA VAL A 344 -11.35 14.88 11.13
C VAL A 344 -10.52 16.15 11.01
N VAL A 345 -9.27 16.09 10.54
CA VAL A 345 -8.37 17.25 10.39
C VAL A 345 -9.02 18.45 9.69
N PRO A 346 -9.78 18.32 8.58
CA PRO A 346 -10.43 19.47 7.95
C PRO A 346 -11.47 20.18 8.83
N LEU A 347 -12.02 19.48 9.84
CA LEU A 347 -12.94 20.02 10.83
C LEU A 347 -12.22 20.71 11.98
N LEU A 348 -10.98 20.29 12.28
CA LEU A 348 -10.17 20.85 13.36
C LEU A 348 -9.36 22.06 12.88
N ASP A 349 -8.69 21.97 11.73
CA ASP A 349 -7.86 23.05 11.17
C ASP A 349 -8.70 23.98 10.26
N ARG A 350 -9.61 24.75 10.86
CA ARG A 350 -10.47 25.71 10.14
C ARG A 350 -9.98 27.15 10.17
N LYS A 351 -9.20 27.52 11.19
CA LYS A 351 -8.76 28.91 11.44
C LYS A 351 -7.32 29.12 10.94
N GLY A 352 -6.95 30.38 10.70
CA GLY A 352 -5.60 30.77 10.27
C GLY A 352 -5.29 30.49 8.80
N GLY A 353 -4.22 31.10 8.31
CA GLY A 353 -3.78 30.97 6.91
C GLY A 353 -3.16 29.62 6.58
N VAL A 354 -2.59 29.52 5.37
CA VAL A 354 -1.93 28.31 4.84
C VAL A 354 -0.40 28.39 4.89
N SER A 355 0.15 29.53 5.32
CA SER A 355 1.60 29.70 5.34
C SER A 355 2.26 28.85 6.43
N ILE A 356 3.53 28.50 6.22
CA ILE A 356 4.30 27.65 7.13
C ILE A 356 4.35 28.25 8.54
N SER A 357 4.57 29.57 8.65
CA SER A 357 4.66 30.26 9.95
C SER A 357 3.32 30.30 10.70
N GLU A 358 2.20 30.31 9.99
CA GLU A 358 0.85 30.28 10.59
C GLU A 358 0.40 28.86 10.96
N ARG A 359 1.06 27.83 10.42
CA ARG A 359 0.68 26.43 10.58
C ARG A 359 1.73 25.59 11.31
N TRP A 360 2.64 26.22 12.06
CA TRP A 360 3.71 25.54 12.79
C TRP A 360 3.20 24.39 13.68
N PHE A 361 2.03 24.56 14.34
CA PHE A 361 1.43 23.53 15.18
C PHE A 361 1.00 22.29 14.37
N TRP A 362 0.39 22.49 13.20
CA TRP A 362 0.02 21.39 12.30
C TRP A 362 1.26 20.72 11.68
N ILE A 363 2.30 21.50 11.40
CA ILE A 363 3.58 20.96 10.93
C ILE A 363 4.22 20.09 12.01
N LEU A 364 4.19 20.52 13.28
CA LEU A 364 4.66 19.72 14.40
C LEU A 364 3.89 18.39 14.50
N ILE A 365 2.56 18.41 14.35
CA ILE A 365 1.75 17.18 14.30
C ILE A 365 2.20 16.28 13.15
N ALA A 366 2.40 16.83 11.95
CA ALA A 366 2.89 16.05 10.80
C ALA A 366 4.27 15.43 11.07
N ILE A 367 5.18 16.17 11.73
CA ILE A 367 6.50 15.67 12.14
C ILE A 367 6.37 14.53 13.14
N ILE A 368 5.50 14.66 14.15
CA ILE A 368 5.24 13.60 15.13
C ILE A 368 4.68 12.35 14.43
N TYR A 369 3.75 12.53 13.49
CA TYR A 369 3.16 11.45 12.72
C TYR A 369 4.21 10.72 11.87
N MET A 370 5.09 11.46 11.19
CA MET A 370 6.24 10.91 10.47
C MET A 370 7.23 10.23 11.41
N ALA A 371 7.47 10.78 12.61
CA ALA A 371 8.36 10.20 13.61
C ALA A 371 7.81 8.88 14.15
N ILE A 372 6.50 8.75 14.40
CA ILE A 372 5.87 7.48 14.80
C ILE A 372 6.11 6.40 13.73
N ILE A 373 5.85 6.71 12.46
CA ILE A 373 6.04 5.75 11.36
C ILE A 373 7.54 5.43 11.18
N GLY A 374 8.39 6.46 11.12
CA GLY A 374 9.82 6.33 10.86
C GLY A 374 10.56 5.61 11.99
N TYR A 375 10.32 6.01 13.24
CA TYR A 375 10.91 5.38 14.41
C TYR A 375 10.48 3.92 14.52
N GLY A 376 9.18 3.63 14.41
CA GLY A 376 8.69 2.25 14.44
C GLY A 376 9.30 1.38 13.33
N THR A 377 9.45 1.93 12.12
CA THR A 377 10.06 1.22 10.98
C THR A 377 11.54 0.90 11.26
N VAL A 378 12.34 1.91 11.62
CA VAL A 378 13.77 1.76 11.88
C VAL A 378 14.03 0.82 13.06
N LEU A 379 13.30 1.03 14.16
CA LEU A 379 13.45 0.23 15.37
C LEU A 379 13.15 -1.25 15.10
N GLY A 380 12.13 -1.53 14.29
CA GLY A 380 11.78 -2.88 13.89
C GLY A 380 12.88 -3.59 13.12
N PHE A 381 13.65 -2.87 12.31
CA PHE A 381 14.79 -3.46 11.59
C PHE A 381 16.02 -3.65 12.47
N ILE A 382 16.19 -2.83 13.52
CA ILE A 382 17.37 -2.86 14.39
C ILE A 382 17.22 -3.88 15.53
N ILE A 383 16.04 -4.00 16.13
CA ILE A 383 15.84 -4.77 17.36
C ILE A 383 15.03 -6.04 17.10
N ASP A 384 15.57 -7.19 17.50
CA ASP A 384 14.78 -8.40 17.68
C ASP A 384 13.95 -8.27 18.95
N ILE A 385 12.66 -7.97 18.79
CA ILE A 385 11.73 -7.81 19.91
C ILE A 385 11.20 -9.21 20.28
N PRO A 386 11.64 -9.81 21.41
CA PRO A 386 11.19 -11.14 21.80
C PRO A 386 9.79 -11.02 22.39
N LYS A 387 8.89 -11.93 22.02
CA LYS A 387 7.47 -11.94 22.50
C LYS A 387 7.31 -11.95 24.03
N GLN A 388 8.38 -12.23 24.78
CA GLN A 388 8.34 -12.50 26.21
C GLN A 388 8.68 -11.29 27.12
N ILE A 389 9.18 -10.16 26.58
CA ILE A 389 9.88 -9.13 27.38
C ILE A 389 9.06 -7.85 27.64
N THR A 390 7.76 -7.80 27.32
CA THR A 390 6.95 -6.58 27.56
C THR A 390 5.94 -6.80 28.69
N PRO A 391 6.20 -6.32 29.92
CA PRO A 391 5.36 -6.59 31.10
C PRO A 391 3.91 -6.11 30.99
N PHE A 392 3.64 -5.17 30.07
CA PHE A 392 2.33 -4.56 29.86
C PHE A 392 1.49 -5.22 28.74
N THR A 393 1.95 -6.33 28.12
CA THR A 393 1.28 -6.91 26.92
C THR A 393 0.39 -8.13 27.17
N ARG A 394 0.19 -8.55 28.42
CA ARG A 394 -0.81 -9.57 28.75
C ARG A 394 -2.17 -8.94 28.99
N ILE A 395 -2.85 -8.53 27.92
CA ILE A 395 -4.32 -8.63 27.95
C ILE A 395 -4.60 -10.13 27.84
N ALA A 396 -5.03 -10.72 28.94
CA ALA A 396 -5.63 -12.05 28.92
C ALA A 396 -6.93 -11.90 28.10
N VAL A 397 -6.84 -12.15 26.80
CA VAL A 397 -8.02 -12.50 26.02
C VAL A 397 -8.66 -13.68 26.78
N PRO A 398 -9.95 -13.63 27.12
CA PRO A 398 -10.61 -14.73 27.84
C PRO A 398 -10.27 -16.07 27.18
N PRO A 399 -10.08 -17.17 27.93
CA PRO A 399 -9.64 -18.46 27.37
C PRO A 399 -10.47 -18.92 26.17
N GLU A 400 -11.76 -18.57 26.16
CA GLU A 400 -12.72 -18.87 25.08
C GLU A 400 -12.40 -18.14 23.76
N SER A 401 -11.75 -16.97 23.83
CA SER A 401 -11.30 -16.18 22.68
C SER A 401 -9.78 -16.16 22.52
N ALA A 402 -9.02 -16.83 23.39
CA ALA A 402 -7.57 -16.95 23.36
C ALA A 402 -7.17 -18.35 22.88
N VAL A 403 -7.13 -18.57 21.57
CA VAL A 403 -6.35 -19.71 21.07
C VAL A 403 -4.90 -19.23 20.92
N PRO A 404 -3.93 -19.82 21.65
CA PRO A 404 -2.54 -19.44 21.53
C PRO A 404 -2.06 -19.56 20.08
N TYR A 405 -1.12 -18.70 19.67
CA TYR A 405 -0.43 -18.63 18.37
C TYR A 405 0.17 -19.97 17.85
N ILE A 406 0.09 -21.07 18.59
CA ILE A 406 0.98 -22.23 18.48
C ILE A 406 0.21 -23.54 18.24
N THR A 407 -1.10 -23.60 18.45
CA THR A 407 -1.85 -24.85 18.24
C THR A 407 -2.55 -24.83 16.89
N THR A 408 -2.13 -25.74 16.01
CA THR A 408 -2.91 -26.20 14.86
C THR A 408 -4.34 -26.48 15.32
N PRO A 409 -5.37 -25.83 14.75
CA PRO A 409 -6.72 -26.26 15.00
C PRO A 409 -6.89 -27.68 14.43
N SER A 410 -7.40 -28.59 15.25
CA SER A 410 -8.01 -29.80 14.70
C SER A 410 -9.25 -29.38 13.91
N PRO A 411 -9.51 -29.97 12.73
CA PRO A 411 -10.75 -29.73 12.00
C PRO A 411 -11.92 -30.03 12.92
N ILE A 412 -12.81 -29.06 13.12
CA ILE A 412 -14.10 -29.33 13.74
C ILE A 412 -14.90 -30.06 12.67
N GLY A 413 -15.23 -31.33 12.95
CA GLY A 413 -16.08 -32.17 12.11
C GLY A 413 -17.52 -31.74 12.11
#